data_AF-A0A2V9CC64-F1
#
_entry.id   AF-A0A2V9CC64-F1
#
_cell.length_a   1.000
_cell.length_b   1.000
_cell.length_c   1.000
_cell.angle_alpha   90.00
_cell.angle_beta   90.00
_cell.angle_gamma   90.00
#
_symmetry.space_group_name_H-M   'P 1'
#
loop_
_entity.id
_entity.type
_entity.pdbx_description
1 polymer ?
#
loop_
_entity_poly.entity_id
_entity_poly.type
_entity_poly.pdbx_seq_one_letter_code
_entity_poly.pdbx_strand_id
1 'polypeptide(L)' 'GAIVIVTGLSPEIAQTLVNIGVDLGKMNTVGDLQGGIEHAERLLGYKVMLLAEAN' A
#
# COMPACT_ATOMS: atom_id res chain seq x y z
N GLY A 1 5.78 -7.55 16.60
CA GLY A 1 4.66 -7.41 15.65
C GLY A 1 5.15 -6.79 14.37
N ALA A 2 4.39 -6.89 13.27
CA ALA A 2 4.74 -6.30 11.98
C ALA A 2 3.66 -5.28 11.57
N ILE A 3 4.07 -4.23 10.86
CA ILE A 3 3.15 -3.31 10.19
C ILE A 3 2.79 -3.96 8.84
N VAL A 4 1.50 -4.06 8.55
CA VAL A 4 1.01 -4.63 7.29
C VAL A 4 0.51 -3.50 6.40
N ILE A 5 0.88 -3.56 5.11
CA ILE A 5 0.38 -2.68 4.05
C ILE A 5 -0.20 -3.58 2.97
N VAL A 6 -1.44 -3.33 2.55
CA VAL A 6 -2.14 -4.07 1.50
C VAL A 6 -2.09 -3.26 0.21
N THR A 7 -1.50 -3.81 -0.84
CA THR A 7 -1.27 -3.13 -2.12
C THR A 7 -2.08 -3.79 -3.24
N GLY A 8 -2.44 -3.03 -4.28
CA GLY A 8 -2.95 -3.64 -5.52
C GLY A 8 -4.37 -4.22 -5.40
N LEU A 9 -5.15 -3.72 -4.45
CA LEU A 9 -6.54 -4.13 -4.28
C LEU A 9 -7.40 -3.47 -5.38
N SER A 10 -8.00 -4.29 -6.24
CA SER A 10 -8.96 -3.76 -7.21
C SER A 10 -10.22 -3.26 -6.47
N PRO A 11 -10.94 -2.26 -7.02
CA PRO A 11 -12.17 -1.76 -6.42
C PRO A 11 -13.21 -2.86 -6.16
N GLU A 12 -13.33 -3.84 -7.05
CA GLU A 12 -14.28 -4.95 -6.95
C GLU A 12 -13.94 -5.87 -5.78
N ILE A 13 -12.65 -6.18 -5.59
CA ILE A 13 -12.20 -7.01 -4.46
C ILE A 13 -12.32 -6.22 -3.16
N ALA A 14 -12.01 -4.92 -3.15
CA ALA A 14 -12.22 -4.06 -1.99
C ALA A 14 -13.68 -4.09 -1.54
N GLN A 15 -14.61 -3.91 -2.48
CA GLN A 15 -16.04 -3.95 -2.20
C GLN A 15 -16.48 -5.33 -1.69
N THR A 16 -15.93 -6.40 -2.25
CA THR A 16 -16.22 -7.77 -1.80
C THR A 16 -15.80 -7.98 -0.35
N LEU A 17 -14.61 -7.51 0.04
CA LEU A 17 -14.11 -7.57 1.41
C LEU A 17 -15.01 -6.79 2.39
N VAL A 18 -15.44 -5.58 2.00
CA VAL A 18 -16.39 -4.78 2.80
C VAL A 18 -17.72 -5.51 2.97
N ASN A 19 -18.24 -6.14 1.91
CA ASN A 19 -19.51 -6.87 1.94
C ASN A 19 -19.49 -8.08 2.88
N ILE A 20 -18.34 -8.74 3.05
CA ILE A 20 -18.18 -9.87 4.00
C ILE A 20 -17.84 -9.41 5.43
N GLY A 21 -17.85 -8.09 5.69
CA GLY A 21 -17.65 -7.52 7.02
C GLY A 21 -16.20 -7.18 7.37
N VAL A 22 -15.28 -7.14 6.39
CA VAL A 22 -13.91 -6.65 6.62
C VAL A 22 -13.92 -5.12 6.65
N ASP A 23 -13.40 -4.54 7.74
CA ASP A 23 -13.24 -3.10 7.89
C ASP A 23 -11.91 -2.64 7.27
N LEU A 24 -11.95 -2.25 6.00
CA LEU A 24 -10.79 -1.73 5.28
C LEU A 24 -10.30 -0.38 5.83
N GLY A 25 -11.14 0.37 6.57
CA GLY A 25 -10.74 1.65 7.18
C GLY A 25 -9.69 1.49 8.29
N LYS A 26 -9.51 0.27 8.81
CA LYS A 26 -8.48 -0.09 9.79
C LYS A 26 -7.21 -0.67 9.17
N MET A 27 -7.17 -0.80 7.83
CA MET A 27 -6.03 -1.36 7.11
C MET A 27 -5.25 -0.24 6.41
N ASN A 28 -3.92 -0.34 6.40
CA ASN A 28 -3.09 0.52 5.56
C ASN A 28 -3.14 -0.03 4.13
N THR A 29 -3.98 0.56 3.29
CA THR A 29 -4.11 0.16 1.88
C THR A 29 -3.48 1.19 0.96
N VAL A 30 -2.86 0.72 -0.13
CA VAL A 30 -2.27 1.56 -1.17
C VAL A 30 -2.59 1.00 -2.55
N GLY A 31 -2.59 1.86 -3.57
CA GLY A 31 -3.07 1.51 -4.91
C GLY A 31 -2.25 0.41 -5.60
N ASP A 32 -0.93 0.40 -5.42
CA ASP A 32 -0.03 -0.56 -6.05
C ASP A 32 1.20 -0.86 -5.17
N LEU A 33 2.06 -1.76 -5.66
CA LEU A 33 3.26 -2.18 -4.93
C LEU A 33 4.26 -1.03 -4.77
N GLN A 34 4.40 -0.16 -5.77
CA GLN A 34 5.32 0.97 -5.70
C GLN A 34 4.92 1.92 -4.56
N GLY A 35 3.66 2.33 -4.51
CA GLY A 35 3.11 3.14 -3.44
C GLY A 35 3.23 2.46 -2.07
N GLY A 36 3.17 1.13 -2.02
CA GLY A 36 3.40 0.36 -0.79
C GLY A 36 4.82 0.42 -0.28
N ILE A 37 5.79 0.26 -1.18
CA ILE A 37 7.21 0.42 -0.82
C ILE A 37 7.47 1.86 -0.39
N GLU A 38 6.97 2.86 -1.13
CA GLU A 38 7.11 4.27 -0.74
C GLU A 38 6.50 4.56 0.65
N HIS A 39 5.35 3.97 0.97
CA HIS A 39 4.73 4.11 2.28
C HIS A 39 5.56 3.43 3.38
N ALA A 40 6.06 2.22 3.12
CA ALA A 40 6.92 1.49 4.05
C ALA A 40 8.21 2.27 4.36
N GLU A 41 8.87 2.81 3.34
CA GLU A 41 10.09 3.60 3.49
C GLU A 41 9.83 4.89 4.29
N ARG A 42 8.70 5.57 4.05
CA ARG A 42 8.31 6.76 4.85
C ARG A 42 8.11 6.41 6.32
N LEU A 43 7.54 5.25 6.64
CA LEU A 43 7.39 4.79 8.03
C LEU A 43 8.74 4.53 8.70
N LEU A 44 9.76 4.14 7.92
CA LEU A 44 11.13 3.94 8.38
C LEU A 44 11.96 5.24 8.41
N GLY A 45 11.38 6.38 7.97
CA GLY A 45 12.06 7.68 7.93
C GLY A 45 12.89 7.92 6.66
N TYR A 46 12.75 7.08 5.64
CA TYR A 46 13.43 7.23 4.36
C TYR A 46 12.56 7.92 3.31
N LYS A 47 13.21 8.52 2.32
CA LYS A 47 12.57 9.11 1.14
C LYS A 47 12.98 8.34 -0.10
N VAL A 48 12.01 7.70 -0.75
CA VAL A 48 12.21 7.03 -2.05
C VAL A 48 12.38 8.09 -3.14
N MET A 49 13.37 7.89 -4.01
CA MET A 49 13.61 8.72 -5.19
C MET A 49 13.72 7.82 -6.41
N LEU A 50 13.08 8.21 -7.51
CA LEU A 50 13.28 7.54 -8.79
C LEU A 50 14.72 7.80 -9.24
N LEU A 51 15.45 6.73 -9.52
CA LEU A 51 16.76 6.84 -10.16
C LEU A 51 16.51 7.15 -11.64
N ALA A 52 16.79 8.40 -12.05
CA ALA A 52 16.89 8.70 -13.47
C ALA A 52 18.11 7.95 -14.01
N GLU A 53 17.91 7.10 -15.02
CA GLU A 53 19.00 6.43 -15.70
C GLU A 53 19.96 7.48 -16.28
N ALA A 54 21.22 7.42 -15.88
CA ALA A 54 22.27 8.23 -16.47
C ALA A 54 22.58 7.64 -17.86
N ASN A 55 22.25 8.39 -18.91
CA ASN A 55 22.61 8.08 -20.30
C ASN A 55 24.12 8.04 -20.51
#